data_AF-A0A9P6XC43-F1
#
_entry.id   AF-A0A9P6XC43-F1
#
_cell.length_a   1.000
_cell.length_b   1.000
_cell.length_c   1.000
_cell.angle_alpha   90.00
_cell.angle_beta   90.00
_cell.angle_gamma   90.00
#
_symmetry.space_group_name_H-M   'P 1'
#
loop_
_entity.id
_entity.type
_entity.pdbx_description
1 polymer ?
#
loop_
_entity_poly.entity_id
_entity_poly.type
_entity_poly.pdbx_seq_one_letter_code
_entity_poly.pdbx_strand_id
1 'polypeptide(L)'
;MSGQKLTVTYCDEYEVWPFVADDLSARLPLRNLKWQPSSQRAECLIPTLEVDLKRFTPDLSPLPLLTTTQTVYLNLYFVTCEDNEIYKTRIRKNIKSWLELIQSKKNQEWLIVYVAEADTKRSNNYLGLKSSVFDKIRTDFNPPKQDRCVFIRKRDPEGPQSELWTSFMEKMKECILSSFDMQVFQIQEDTRRLDMQRHMPGWNYCTFFILKEGLAQAFEIMTLYEDALIQYDELEASFFQVLKDKALAWFGHFGGTDPGDDSGNILDFKRKNYRDMITKNMISVFDFRCYLFARQCRMLLKMHKVIDVTARAQLFITNFIPSIRENEDNLPINFVESWVFSACMNIVNECESLSAQAISQQPNLAIPYNAVKADLLLTARRQASF
;
A
#
# COMPACT_ATOMS: atom_id res chain seq x y z
N MET A 1 7.20 6.85 10.71
CA MET A 1 7.02 5.49 10.14
C MET A 1 6.63 5.58 8.66
N SER A 2 7.60 5.55 7.73
CA SER A 2 7.32 5.59 6.29
C SER A 2 6.77 4.26 5.81
N GLY A 3 5.51 4.25 5.39
CA GLY A 3 4.96 3.19 4.53
C GLY A 3 5.45 3.35 3.09
N GLN A 4 5.23 2.31 2.28
CA GLN A 4 5.40 2.44 0.83
C GLN A 4 4.30 3.38 0.32
N LYS A 5 4.66 4.30 -0.58
CA LYS A 5 3.71 5.24 -1.20
C LYS A 5 3.38 4.76 -2.60
N LEU A 6 2.18 5.11 -3.06
CA LEU A 6 1.79 4.91 -4.45
C LEU A 6 2.72 5.73 -5.34
N THR A 7 3.30 5.10 -6.35
CA THR A 7 4.22 5.72 -7.30
C THR A 7 3.52 5.93 -8.63
N VAL A 8 3.61 7.15 -9.14
CA VAL A 8 3.30 7.47 -10.53
C VAL A 8 4.58 7.85 -11.23
N THR A 9 4.89 7.17 -12.33
CA THR A 9 6.07 7.47 -13.11
C THR A 9 5.74 8.45 -14.22
N TYR A 10 6.71 9.25 -14.67
CA TYR A 10 6.54 10.12 -15.83
C TYR A 10 7.72 10.00 -16.80
N CYS A 11 7.40 9.88 -18.09
CA CYS A 11 8.35 9.95 -19.18
C CYS A 11 8.29 11.36 -19.79
N ASP A 12 9.44 12.02 -19.85
CA ASP A 12 9.59 13.32 -20.48
C ASP A 12 10.83 13.30 -21.39
N GLU A 13 10.58 13.08 -22.68
CA GLU A 13 11.57 13.13 -23.75
C GLU A 13 11.66 14.52 -24.40
N TYR A 14 10.75 15.43 -24.04
CA TYR A 14 10.57 16.73 -24.72
C TYR A 14 10.81 17.92 -23.77
N GLU A 15 11.36 17.66 -22.58
CA GLU A 15 11.72 18.64 -21.55
C GLU A 15 10.53 19.52 -21.12
N VAL A 16 9.32 18.95 -21.10
CA VAL A 16 8.11 19.68 -20.70
C VAL A 16 7.80 19.59 -19.21
N TRP A 17 8.41 18.66 -18.49
CA TRP A 17 8.18 18.44 -17.05
C TRP A 17 8.33 19.70 -16.20
N PRO A 18 9.34 20.57 -16.37
CA PRO A 18 9.50 21.78 -15.56
C PRO A 18 8.31 22.76 -15.65
N PHE A 19 7.50 22.70 -16.72
CA PHE A 19 6.35 23.56 -16.92
C PHE A 19 5.05 22.98 -16.36
N VAL A 20 5.06 21.73 -15.93
CA VAL A 20 3.88 20.95 -15.51
C VAL A 20 4.02 20.49 -14.06
N ALA A 21 5.26 20.32 -13.58
CA ALA A 21 5.56 19.76 -12.26
C ALA A 21 4.95 20.54 -11.10
N ASP A 22 5.02 21.88 -11.13
CA ASP A 22 4.49 22.73 -10.07
C ASP A 22 2.96 22.65 -9.99
N ASP A 23 2.29 22.72 -11.15
CA ASP A 23 0.82 22.62 -11.24
C ASP A 23 0.32 21.23 -10.81
N LEU A 24 1.01 20.16 -11.21
CA LEU A 24 0.68 18.80 -10.79
C LEU A 24 0.89 18.63 -9.28
N SER A 25 2.02 19.10 -8.76
CA SER A 25 2.35 18.97 -7.34
C SER A 25 1.39 19.76 -6.45
N ALA A 26 0.94 20.93 -6.90
CA ALA A 26 -0.05 21.75 -6.19
C ALA A 26 -1.44 21.08 -6.08
N ARG A 27 -1.74 20.11 -6.94
CA ARG A 27 -2.99 19.36 -6.95
C ARG A 27 -2.91 18.02 -6.22
N LEU A 28 -1.76 17.69 -5.63
CA LEU A 28 -1.57 16.56 -4.74
C LEU A 28 -1.72 16.97 -3.27
N PRO A 29 -2.13 16.05 -2.36
CA PRO A 29 -2.51 14.66 -2.60
C PRO A 29 -3.86 14.52 -3.32
N LEU A 30 -4.09 13.37 -3.96
CA LEU A 30 -5.39 13.05 -4.57
C LEU A 30 -6.43 12.89 -3.46
N ARG A 31 -7.65 13.41 -3.68
CA ARG A 31 -8.74 13.35 -2.68
C ARG A 31 -10.01 12.77 -3.26
N ASN A 32 -10.81 12.17 -2.38
CA ASN A 32 -12.15 11.65 -2.67
C ASN A 32 -12.17 10.65 -3.84
N LEU A 33 -11.24 9.70 -3.86
CA LEU A 33 -11.30 8.62 -4.85
C LEU A 33 -12.38 7.63 -4.41
N LYS A 34 -13.13 7.12 -5.37
CA LYS A 34 -14.21 6.16 -5.16
C LYS A 34 -13.84 4.86 -5.84
N TRP A 35 -13.45 3.88 -5.05
CA TRP A 35 -13.12 2.56 -5.56
C TRP A 35 -14.33 1.64 -5.39
N GLN A 36 -14.78 1.04 -6.47
CA GLN A 36 -15.76 -0.03 -6.42
C GLN A 36 -15.06 -1.33 -6.84
N PRO A 37 -14.84 -2.29 -5.91
CA PRO A 37 -14.16 -3.53 -6.23
C PRO A 37 -14.99 -4.32 -7.26
N SER A 38 -14.36 -4.89 -8.28
CA SER A 38 -15.08 -5.77 -9.22
C SER A 38 -15.72 -7.00 -8.56
N SER A 39 -15.20 -7.41 -7.39
CA SER A 39 -15.68 -8.55 -6.61
C SER A 39 -16.77 -8.22 -5.57
N GLN A 40 -17.02 -6.94 -5.27
CA GLN A 40 -17.96 -6.50 -4.24
C GLN A 40 -18.93 -5.45 -4.76
N ARG A 41 -20.09 -5.30 -4.09
CA ARG A 41 -21.08 -4.29 -4.50
C ARG A 41 -20.90 -2.93 -3.82
N ALA A 42 -20.19 -2.86 -2.70
CA ALA A 42 -20.04 -1.63 -1.93
C ALA A 42 -18.93 -0.73 -2.51
N GLU A 43 -19.19 0.58 -2.54
CA GLU A 43 -18.18 1.59 -2.90
C GLU A 43 -17.34 1.93 -1.66
N CYS A 44 -16.02 1.88 -1.81
CA CYS A 44 -15.05 2.30 -0.81
C CYS A 44 -14.55 3.72 -1.12
N LEU A 45 -14.63 4.60 -0.13
CA LEU A 45 -14.12 5.96 -0.24
C LEU A 45 -12.67 6.02 0.23
N ILE A 46 -11.81 6.62 -0.59
CA ILE A 46 -10.42 6.93 -0.27
C ILE A 46 -10.31 8.45 -0.08
N PRO A 47 -10.28 8.95 1.17
CA PRO A 47 -10.35 10.38 1.44
C PRO A 47 -9.13 11.15 0.92
N THR A 48 -7.94 10.57 1.07
CA THR A 48 -6.67 11.20 0.69
C THR A 48 -5.66 10.13 0.31
N LEU A 49 -5.01 10.30 -0.84
CA LEU A 49 -4.02 9.40 -1.38
C LEU A 49 -2.76 10.20 -1.76
N GLU A 50 -1.67 9.92 -1.05
CA GLU A 50 -0.37 10.49 -1.36
C GLU A 50 0.24 9.80 -2.57
N VAL A 51 0.78 10.60 -3.50
CA VAL A 51 1.41 10.11 -4.73
C VAL A 51 2.87 10.54 -4.73
N ASP A 52 3.75 9.58 -4.98
CA ASP A 52 5.18 9.78 -5.20
C ASP A 52 5.45 9.84 -6.71
N LEU A 53 5.92 10.99 -7.20
CA LEU A 53 6.18 11.23 -8.63
C LEU A 53 7.64 10.91 -8.93
N LYS A 54 7.88 9.94 -9.83
CA LYS A 54 9.24 9.53 -10.23
C LYS A 54 9.45 9.58 -11.73
N ARG A 55 10.64 9.96 -12.17
CA ARG A 55 10.98 9.86 -13.59
C ARG A 55 10.97 8.39 -14.01
N PHE A 56 10.34 8.10 -15.15
CA PHE A 56 10.32 6.78 -15.74
C PHE A 56 11.74 6.41 -16.17
N THR A 57 12.25 5.33 -15.59
CA THR A 57 13.51 4.70 -15.99
C THR A 57 13.19 3.37 -16.67
N PRO A 58 13.70 3.11 -17.90
CA PRO A 58 13.47 1.85 -18.60
C PRO A 58 14.18 0.63 -17.97
N ASP A 59 14.81 0.76 -16.79
CA ASP A 59 15.66 -0.27 -16.19
C ASP A 59 14.92 -1.56 -15.79
N LEU A 60 15.11 -2.59 -16.64
CA LEU A 60 15.91 -3.80 -16.41
C LEU A 60 16.05 -4.31 -14.96
N SER A 61 14.96 -4.69 -14.31
CA SER A 61 14.99 -5.88 -13.46
C SER A 61 13.62 -6.54 -13.43
N PRO A 62 13.51 -7.85 -13.68
CA PRO A 62 12.30 -8.57 -13.31
C PRO A 62 12.19 -8.46 -11.79
N LEU A 63 11.26 -7.65 -11.29
CA LEU A 63 10.87 -7.69 -9.89
C LEU A 63 10.58 -9.16 -9.58
N PRO A 64 11.21 -9.76 -8.55
CA PRO A 64 10.95 -11.15 -8.22
C PRO A 64 9.45 -11.31 -7.98
N LEU A 65 8.83 -12.23 -8.72
CA LEU A 65 7.38 -12.42 -8.91
C LEU A 65 6.56 -12.57 -7.60
N LEU A 66 7.21 -12.67 -6.44
CA LEU A 66 6.60 -13.00 -5.16
C LEU A 66 6.98 -12.08 -3.99
N THR A 67 7.97 -11.18 -4.14
CA THR A 67 8.59 -10.56 -2.95
C THR A 67 8.32 -9.07 -2.78
N THR A 68 7.98 -8.32 -3.83
CA THR A 68 7.77 -6.86 -3.74
C THR A 68 6.39 -6.47 -4.22
N THR A 69 5.60 -5.87 -3.32
CA THR A 69 4.31 -5.27 -3.67
C THR A 69 4.54 -4.20 -4.72
N GLN A 70 3.88 -4.33 -5.87
CA GLN A 70 3.97 -3.34 -6.93
C GLN A 70 3.46 -1.99 -6.41
N THR A 71 4.33 -0.99 -6.40
CA THR A 71 3.99 0.37 -5.99
C THR A 71 3.73 1.30 -7.16
N VAL A 72 4.03 0.88 -8.40
CA VAL A 72 3.81 1.68 -9.62
C VAL A 72 2.45 1.34 -10.20
N TYR A 73 1.54 2.32 -10.19
CA TYR A 73 0.16 2.14 -10.66
C TYR A 73 -0.09 2.82 -12.01
N LEU A 74 0.53 3.97 -12.25
CA LEU A 74 0.33 4.77 -13.45
C LEU A 74 1.67 5.25 -14.00
N ASN A 75 1.79 5.16 -15.33
CA ASN A 75 2.89 5.73 -16.09
C ASN A 75 2.35 6.85 -16.99
N LEU A 76 2.88 8.06 -16.83
CA LEU A 76 2.54 9.22 -17.63
C LEU A 76 3.55 9.37 -18.78
N TYR A 77 3.08 9.68 -19.99
CA TYR A 77 3.94 10.07 -21.10
C TYR A 77 3.62 11.48 -21.53
N PHE A 78 4.55 12.41 -21.28
CA PHE A 78 4.39 13.79 -21.69
C PHE A 78 4.90 13.99 -23.11
N VAL A 79 4.08 14.65 -23.94
CA VAL A 79 4.41 14.93 -25.34
C VAL A 79 3.99 16.35 -25.70
N THR A 80 4.83 17.05 -26.46
CA THR A 80 4.50 18.35 -27.07
C THR A 80 4.91 18.32 -28.53
N CYS A 81 4.00 18.67 -29.43
CA CYS A 81 4.29 18.71 -30.87
C CYS A 81 3.19 19.38 -31.68
N GLU A 82 3.55 20.42 -32.42
CA GLU A 82 2.64 21.11 -33.34
C GLU A 82 2.79 20.63 -34.81
N ASP A 83 3.91 19.98 -35.15
CA ASP A 83 4.21 19.54 -36.52
C ASP A 83 3.72 18.10 -36.78
N ASN A 84 2.87 17.98 -37.79
CA ASN A 84 2.28 16.72 -38.21
C ASN A 84 3.29 15.72 -38.82
N GLU A 85 4.34 16.19 -39.47
CA GLU A 85 5.36 15.31 -40.07
C GLU A 85 6.33 14.79 -39.00
N ILE A 86 6.69 15.63 -38.02
CA ILE A 86 7.47 15.20 -36.84
C ILE A 86 6.67 14.16 -36.04
N TYR A 87 5.36 14.36 -35.89
CA TYR A 87 4.49 13.37 -35.26
C TYR A 87 4.56 12.01 -35.95
N LYS A 88 4.33 11.97 -37.27
CA LYS A 88 4.30 10.71 -38.05
C LYS A 88 5.63 9.97 -38.05
N THR A 89 6.73 10.71 -38.14
CA THR A 89 8.07 10.11 -38.33
C THR A 89 8.72 9.68 -37.03
N ARG A 90 8.59 10.47 -35.95
CA ARG A 90 9.31 10.26 -34.69
C ARG A 90 8.39 9.96 -33.52
N ILE A 91 7.47 10.87 -33.19
CA ILE A 91 6.72 10.84 -31.93
C ILE A 91 5.81 9.62 -31.84
N ARG A 92 5.10 9.29 -32.93
CA ARG A 92 4.25 8.09 -32.98
C ARG A 92 5.05 6.82 -32.68
N LYS A 93 6.30 6.72 -33.17
CA LYS A 93 7.17 5.57 -32.92
C LYS A 93 7.64 5.52 -31.47
N ASN A 94 8.00 6.66 -30.88
CA ASN A 94 8.42 6.75 -29.48
C ASN A 94 7.29 6.38 -28.51
N ILE A 95 6.09 6.95 -28.70
CA ILE A 95 4.90 6.60 -27.90
C ILE A 95 4.62 5.09 -28.02
N LYS A 96 4.64 4.54 -29.24
CA LYS A 96 4.39 3.11 -29.45
C LYS A 96 5.42 2.24 -28.72
N SER A 97 6.71 2.54 -28.83
CA SER A 97 7.76 1.78 -28.15
C SER A 97 7.63 1.86 -26.63
N TRP A 98 7.29 3.02 -26.08
CA TRP A 98 7.06 3.19 -24.64
C TRP A 98 5.82 2.41 -24.17
N LEU A 99 4.72 2.43 -24.94
CA LEU A 99 3.52 1.66 -24.64
C LEU A 99 3.79 0.15 -24.62
N GLU A 100 4.54 -0.37 -25.60
CA GLU A 100 4.93 -1.79 -25.64
C GLU A 100 5.71 -2.19 -24.37
N LEU A 101 6.59 -1.32 -23.87
CA LEU A 101 7.32 -1.55 -22.62
C LEU A 101 6.40 -1.59 -21.40
N ILE A 102 5.41 -0.70 -21.29
CA ILE A 102 4.50 -0.68 -20.14
C ILE A 102 3.49 -1.81 -20.20
N GLN A 103 2.94 -2.10 -21.37
CA GLN A 103 1.98 -3.19 -21.56
C GLN A 103 2.61 -4.57 -21.30
N SER A 104 3.94 -4.69 -21.39
CA SER A 104 4.65 -5.90 -20.95
C SER A 104 4.62 -6.09 -19.42
N LYS A 105 4.40 -5.02 -18.65
CA LYS A 105 4.32 -5.04 -17.19
C LYS A 105 2.87 -5.26 -16.77
N LYS A 106 2.64 -6.20 -15.85
CA LYS A 106 1.30 -6.48 -15.34
C LYS A 106 0.81 -5.35 -14.43
N ASN A 107 -0.51 -5.14 -14.41
CA ASN A 107 -1.22 -4.22 -13.51
C ASN A 107 -0.70 -2.78 -13.55
N GLN A 108 -0.04 -2.34 -14.62
CA GLN A 108 0.42 -0.96 -14.79
C GLN A 108 -0.43 -0.26 -15.83
N GLU A 109 -1.03 0.84 -15.43
CA GLU A 109 -1.79 1.68 -16.33
C GLU A 109 -0.91 2.77 -16.93
N TRP A 110 -1.37 3.33 -18.04
CA TRP A 110 -0.67 4.38 -18.76
C TRP A 110 -1.63 5.49 -19.17
N LEU A 111 -1.07 6.70 -19.31
CA LEU A 111 -1.78 7.87 -19.78
C LEU A 111 -0.85 8.76 -20.61
N ILE A 112 -1.30 9.13 -21.81
CA ILE A 112 -0.57 10.06 -22.67
C ILE A 112 -1.07 11.47 -22.40
N VAL A 113 -0.17 12.38 -22.05
CA VAL A 113 -0.48 13.76 -21.72
C VAL A 113 0.14 14.67 -22.78
N TYR A 114 -0.72 15.21 -23.64
CA TYR A 114 -0.32 16.21 -24.62
C TYR A 114 -0.27 17.59 -23.96
N VAL A 115 0.90 18.20 -24.02
CA VAL A 115 1.22 19.49 -23.42
C VAL A 115 1.31 20.53 -24.53
N ALA A 116 0.27 21.33 -24.66
CA ALA A 116 0.18 22.41 -25.65
C ALA A 116 0.79 23.72 -25.11
N GLU A 117 1.12 24.65 -26.01
CA GLU A 117 1.48 26.01 -25.62
C GLU A 117 0.28 26.76 -25.01
N ALA A 118 0.56 27.83 -24.25
CA ALA A 118 -0.46 28.56 -23.49
C ALA A 118 -1.60 29.13 -24.37
N ASP A 119 -1.27 29.52 -25.61
CA ASP A 119 -2.21 30.14 -26.55
C ASP A 119 -2.99 29.11 -27.41
N THR A 120 -2.67 27.81 -27.31
CA THR A 120 -3.30 26.78 -28.12
C THR A 120 -4.72 26.50 -27.62
N LYS A 121 -5.74 27.02 -28.33
CA LYS A 121 -7.14 26.67 -28.10
C LYS A 121 -7.42 25.24 -28.59
N ARG A 122 -8.24 24.49 -27.84
CA ARG A 122 -8.74 23.17 -28.25
C ARG A 122 -9.70 23.40 -29.43
N SER A 123 -9.21 23.23 -30.65
CA SER A 123 -9.97 23.51 -31.87
C SER A 123 -10.99 22.40 -32.11
N ASN A 124 -12.23 22.57 -31.67
CA ASN A 124 -13.34 21.72 -32.11
C ASN A 124 -13.75 22.13 -33.54
N ASN A 125 -13.03 21.63 -34.54
CA ASN A 125 -13.36 21.88 -35.95
C ASN A 125 -14.49 20.94 -36.41
N TYR A 126 -15.74 21.40 -36.26
CA TYR A 126 -16.93 20.75 -36.83
C TYR A 126 -17.05 20.89 -38.36
N LEU A 127 -16.09 21.54 -39.03
CA LEU A 127 -16.13 21.84 -40.47
C LEU A 127 -14.76 21.67 -41.13
N GLY A 128 -14.31 20.41 -41.29
CA GLY A 128 -13.60 19.96 -42.49
C GLY A 128 -12.12 20.29 -42.74
N LEU A 129 -11.35 20.99 -41.88
CA LEU A 129 -9.93 21.25 -42.19
C LEU A 129 -8.97 21.03 -40.99
N LYS A 130 -8.07 20.04 -41.19
CA LYS A 130 -6.90 19.61 -40.39
C LYS A 130 -7.19 19.11 -38.96
N SER A 131 -7.11 17.78 -38.77
CA SER A 131 -7.04 17.18 -37.43
C SER A 131 -5.77 17.63 -36.72
N SER A 132 -5.90 18.03 -35.45
CA SER A 132 -4.76 18.41 -34.64
C SER A 132 -3.85 17.21 -34.38
N VAL A 133 -2.58 17.45 -34.02
CA VAL A 133 -1.67 16.36 -33.62
C VAL A 133 -2.26 15.59 -32.43
N PHE A 134 -2.93 16.29 -31.50
CA PHE A 134 -3.66 15.65 -30.40
C PHE A 134 -4.77 14.71 -30.88
N ASP A 135 -5.59 15.13 -31.85
CA ASP A 135 -6.65 14.27 -32.39
C ASP A 135 -6.07 13.00 -33.03
N LYS A 136 -4.92 13.13 -33.71
CA LYS A 136 -4.22 11.98 -34.28
C LYS A 136 -3.67 11.04 -33.22
N ILE A 137 -3.05 11.56 -32.16
CA ILE A 137 -2.60 10.76 -31.00
C ILE A 137 -3.80 10.01 -30.41
N ARG A 138 -4.93 10.72 -30.22
CA ARG A 138 -6.16 10.13 -29.70
C ARG A 138 -6.67 9.01 -30.61
N THR A 139 -6.71 9.21 -31.93
CA THR A 139 -7.12 8.18 -32.89
C THR A 139 -6.16 6.99 -32.94
N ASP A 140 -4.86 7.23 -32.83
CA ASP A 140 -3.83 6.19 -32.94
C ASP A 140 -3.71 5.32 -31.68
N PHE A 141 -3.94 5.90 -30.48
CA PHE A 141 -3.59 5.25 -29.21
C PHE A 141 -4.77 4.99 -28.26
N ASN A 142 -5.92 5.65 -28.39
CA ASN A 142 -7.04 5.36 -27.49
C ASN A 142 -7.62 3.95 -27.75
N PRO A 143 -7.70 3.08 -26.73
CA PRO A 143 -8.42 1.83 -26.85
C PRO A 143 -9.93 2.06 -27.05
N PRO A 144 -10.66 1.08 -27.62
CA PRO A 144 -12.11 1.15 -27.70
C PRO A 144 -12.72 1.33 -26.30
N LYS A 145 -13.62 2.31 -26.14
CA LYS A 145 -14.32 2.65 -24.88
C LYS A 145 -13.43 3.20 -23.75
N GLN A 146 -12.16 3.53 -24.01
CA GLN A 146 -11.29 4.14 -23.00
C GLN A 146 -10.62 5.40 -23.57
N ASP A 147 -10.73 6.51 -22.84
CA ASP A 147 -9.99 7.73 -23.18
C ASP A 147 -8.66 7.76 -22.42
N ARG A 148 -7.54 7.54 -23.10
CA ARG A 148 -6.19 7.43 -22.51
C ARG A 148 -5.26 8.58 -22.93
N CYS A 149 -5.81 9.58 -23.59
CA CYS A 149 -5.08 10.77 -24.05
C CYS A 149 -5.70 12.01 -23.44
N VAL A 150 -4.90 12.81 -22.73
CA VAL A 150 -5.34 14.04 -22.06
C VAL A 150 -4.61 15.23 -22.67
N PHE A 151 -5.30 16.37 -22.71
CA PHE A 151 -4.78 17.64 -23.19
C PHE A 151 -4.63 18.61 -22.02
N ILE A 152 -3.43 19.15 -21.83
CA ILE A 152 -3.14 20.23 -20.87
C ILE A 152 -2.35 21.35 -21.57
N ARG A 153 -2.36 22.55 -20.99
CA ARG A 153 -1.58 23.69 -21.47
C ARG A 153 -0.40 23.97 -20.54
N LYS A 154 0.73 24.39 -21.12
CA LYS A 154 1.86 24.96 -20.35
C LYS A 154 1.39 26.24 -19.68
N ARG A 155 1.73 26.43 -18.39
CA ARG A 155 1.40 27.63 -17.61
C ARG A 155 -0.05 28.07 -17.83
N ASP A 156 -0.98 27.16 -17.52
CA ASP A 156 -2.38 27.36 -17.84
C ASP A 156 -2.90 28.70 -17.27
N PRO A 157 -3.38 29.64 -18.10
CA PRO A 157 -3.85 30.94 -17.63
C PRO A 157 -5.04 30.85 -16.67
N GLU A 158 -5.81 29.76 -16.71
CA GLU A 158 -6.92 29.50 -15.79
C GLU A 158 -6.45 28.99 -14.41
N GLY A 159 -5.17 28.63 -14.30
CA GLY A 159 -4.53 28.22 -13.05
C GLY A 159 -5.32 27.13 -12.31
N PRO A 160 -5.63 27.30 -11.01
CA PRO A 160 -6.34 26.29 -10.21
C PRO A 160 -7.71 25.90 -10.76
N GLN A 161 -8.42 26.81 -11.45
CA GLN A 161 -9.77 26.62 -11.95
C GLN A 161 -9.84 25.93 -13.33
N SER A 162 -8.69 25.58 -13.90
CA SER A 162 -8.62 24.92 -15.21
C SER A 162 -9.44 23.61 -15.25
N GLU A 163 -10.39 23.56 -16.17
CA GLU A 163 -11.18 22.36 -16.46
C GLU A 163 -10.31 21.25 -17.06
N LEU A 164 -9.26 21.62 -17.83
CA LEU A 164 -8.32 20.68 -18.43
C LEU A 164 -7.54 19.92 -17.37
N TRP A 165 -7.02 20.65 -16.37
CA TRP A 165 -6.36 20.05 -15.23
C TRP A 165 -7.31 19.24 -14.37
N THR A 166 -8.55 19.69 -14.17
CA THR A 166 -9.56 18.90 -13.45
C THR A 166 -9.83 17.57 -14.15
N SER A 167 -10.02 17.60 -15.46
CA SER A 167 -10.19 16.38 -16.29
C SER A 167 -8.96 15.48 -16.23
N PHE A 168 -7.74 16.03 -16.27
CA PHE A 168 -6.50 15.28 -16.10
C PHE A 168 -6.43 14.56 -14.76
N MET A 169 -6.75 15.26 -13.67
CA MET A 169 -6.72 14.69 -12.32
C MET A 169 -7.77 13.57 -12.16
N GLU A 170 -8.98 13.74 -12.70
CA GLU A 170 -9.98 12.66 -12.70
C GLU A 170 -9.52 11.45 -13.51
N LYS A 171 -8.93 11.66 -14.69
CA LYS A 171 -8.38 10.58 -15.51
C LYS A 171 -7.23 9.85 -14.80
N MET A 172 -6.38 10.59 -14.08
CA MET A 172 -5.31 10.05 -13.26
C MET A 172 -5.87 9.14 -12.15
N LYS A 173 -6.91 9.60 -11.43
CA LYS A 173 -7.62 8.78 -10.42
C LYS A 173 -8.20 7.51 -11.02
N GLU A 174 -8.94 7.61 -12.14
CA GLU A 174 -9.53 6.46 -12.83
C GLU A 174 -8.48 5.41 -13.21
N CYS A 175 -7.34 5.83 -13.77
CA CYS A 175 -6.27 4.91 -14.16
C CYS A 175 -5.62 4.25 -12.93
N ILE A 176 -5.37 5.01 -11.87
CA ILE A 176 -4.83 4.46 -10.61
C ILE A 176 -5.78 3.41 -10.03
N LEU A 177 -7.09 3.70 -10.00
CA LEU A 177 -8.11 2.79 -9.49
C LEU A 177 -8.25 1.53 -10.36
N SER A 178 -8.15 1.66 -11.68
CA SER A 178 -8.15 0.51 -12.61
C SER A 178 -6.96 -0.42 -12.37
N SER A 179 -5.75 0.15 -12.26
CA SER A 179 -4.53 -0.60 -11.92
C SER A 179 -4.67 -1.33 -10.59
N PHE A 180 -5.20 -0.63 -9.59
CA PHE A 180 -5.43 -1.19 -8.26
C PHE A 180 -6.46 -2.32 -8.26
N ASP A 181 -7.60 -2.17 -8.95
CA ASP A 181 -8.62 -3.21 -9.05
C ASP A 181 -8.08 -4.49 -9.72
N MET A 182 -7.32 -4.34 -10.81
CA MET A 182 -6.65 -5.47 -11.47
C MET A 182 -5.65 -6.17 -10.53
N GLN A 183 -4.86 -5.41 -9.77
CA GLN A 183 -3.91 -5.96 -8.80
C GLN A 183 -4.62 -6.72 -7.68
N VAL A 184 -5.67 -6.14 -7.09
CA VAL A 184 -6.48 -6.78 -6.05
C VAL A 184 -7.08 -8.07 -6.56
N PHE A 185 -7.72 -8.03 -7.73
CA PHE A 185 -8.34 -9.20 -8.35
C PHE A 185 -7.32 -10.31 -8.58
N GLN A 186 -6.14 -9.99 -9.13
CA GLN A 186 -5.10 -10.98 -9.38
C GLN A 186 -4.60 -11.63 -8.08
N ILE A 187 -4.28 -10.84 -7.04
CA ILE A 187 -3.77 -11.38 -5.77
C ILE A 187 -4.85 -12.22 -5.08
N GLN A 188 -6.11 -11.80 -5.12
CA GLN A 188 -7.23 -12.56 -4.56
C GLN A 188 -7.38 -13.92 -5.26
N GLU A 189 -7.31 -13.95 -6.59
CA GLU A 189 -7.42 -15.20 -7.36
C GLU A 189 -6.23 -16.14 -7.14
N ASP A 190 -5.01 -15.61 -7.10
CA ASP A 190 -3.82 -16.39 -6.79
C ASP A 190 -3.87 -16.95 -5.36
N THR A 191 -4.34 -16.15 -4.40
CA THR A 191 -4.53 -16.59 -3.00
C THR A 191 -5.58 -17.69 -2.90
N ARG A 192 -6.72 -17.53 -3.58
CA ARG A 192 -7.80 -18.51 -3.64
C ARG A 192 -7.32 -19.84 -4.22
N ARG A 193 -6.58 -19.79 -5.32
CA ARG A 193 -6.00 -20.97 -5.97
C ARG A 193 -5.02 -21.70 -5.06
N LEU A 194 -4.18 -20.96 -4.34
CA LEU A 194 -3.22 -21.54 -3.39
C LEU A 194 -3.93 -22.15 -2.17
N ASP A 195 -4.98 -21.51 -1.66
CA ASP A 195 -5.77 -22.03 -0.54
C ASP A 195 -6.52 -23.32 -0.91
N MET A 196 -7.04 -23.43 -2.13
CA MET A 196 -7.67 -24.66 -2.63
C MET A 196 -6.71 -25.86 -2.66
N GLN A 197 -5.40 -25.61 -2.69
CA GLN A 197 -4.36 -26.63 -2.68
C GLN A 197 -3.84 -26.96 -1.28
N ARG A 198 -4.51 -26.48 -0.22
CA ARG A 198 -4.05 -26.64 1.18
C ARG A 198 -3.83 -28.09 1.62
N HIS A 199 -4.57 -29.04 1.05
CA HIS A 199 -4.41 -30.47 1.34
C HIS A 199 -3.36 -31.17 0.48
N MET A 200 -2.79 -30.48 -0.51
CA MET A 200 -1.79 -31.07 -1.40
C MET A 200 -0.40 -31.10 -0.74
N PRO A 201 0.36 -32.19 -0.90
CA PRO A 201 1.77 -32.22 -0.49
C PRO A 201 2.56 -31.10 -1.17
N GLY A 202 3.37 -30.37 -0.40
CA GLY A 202 4.16 -29.23 -0.90
C GLY A 202 3.50 -27.86 -0.71
N TRP A 203 2.26 -27.80 -0.20
CA TRP A 203 1.68 -26.54 0.25
C TRP A 203 2.48 -25.96 1.44
N ASN A 204 2.64 -24.64 1.46
CA ASN A 204 3.43 -23.93 2.46
C ASN A 204 2.69 -22.67 2.93
N TYR A 205 2.44 -22.60 4.24
CA TYR A 205 1.77 -21.45 4.85
C TYR A 205 2.54 -20.14 4.69
N CYS A 206 3.87 -20.12 4.77
CA CYS A 206 4.66 -18.89 4.59
C CYS A 206 4.52 -18.34 3.17
N THR A 207 4.46 -19.21 2.16
CA THR A 207 4.18 -18.80 0.77
C THR A 207 2.78 -18.18 0.66
N PHE A 208 1.77 -18.83 1.27
CA PHE A 208 0.41 -18.31 1.33
C PHE A 208 0.34 -16.96 2.05
N PHE A 209 1.04 -16.84 3.18
CA PHE A 209 1.13 -15.62 3.96
C PHE A 209 1.69 -14.46 3.14
N ILE A 210 2.83 -14.65 2.46
CA ILE A 210 3.47 -13.60 1.66
C ILE A 210 2.56 -13.08 0.55
N LEU A 211 1.84 -13.99 -0.11
CA LEU A 211 0.91 -13.66 -1.17
C LEU A 211 -0.29 -12.86 -0.65
N LYS A 212 -0.95 -13.36 0.40
CA LYS A 212 -2.12 -12.69 1.00
C LYS A 212 -1.75 -11.41 1.73
N GLU A 213 -0.57 -11.32 2.34
CA GLU A 213 -0.04 -10.07 2.87
C GLU A 213 0.17 -9.03 1.76
N GLY A 214 0.53 -9.46 0.55
CA GLY A 214 0.61 -8.57 -0.61
C GLY A 214 -0.70 -7.82 -0.87
N LEU A 215 -1.85 -8.46 -0.62
CA LEU A 215 -3.16 -7.82 -0.69
C LEU A 215 -3.36 -6.77 0.41
N ALA A 216 -3.00 -7.12 1.65
CA ALA A 216 -3.05 -6.17 2.77
C ALA A 216 -2.16 -4.94 2.54
N GLN A 217 -0.99 -5.14 1.93
CA GLN A 217 -0.09 -4.05 1.54
C GLN A 217 -0.66 -3.17 0.43
N ALA A 218 -1.33 -3.76 -0.57
CA ALA A 218 -2.03 -2.99 -1.60
C ALA A 218 -3.13 -2.11 -1.01
N PHE A 219 -3.93 -2.64 -0.07
CA PHE A 219 -4.92 -1.85 0.67
C PHE A 219 -4.27 -0.74 1.52
N GLU A 220 -3.16 -1.04 2.18
CA GLU A 220 -2.42 -0.04 2.97
C GLU A 220 -1.91 1.12 2.09
N ILE A 221 -1.38 0.84 0.89
CA ILE A 221 -0.92 1.86 -0.08
C ILE A 221 -2.07 2.76 -0.52
N MET A 222 -3.27 2.19 -0.72
CA MET A 222 -4.49 2.93 -1.07
C MET A 222 -5.19 3.56 0.13
N THR A 223 -4.59 3.51 1.33
CA THR A 223 -5.12 4.02 2.61
C THR A 223 -6.43 3.36 3.07
N LEU A 224 -6.74 2.18 2.53
CA LEU A 224 -7.86 1.33 2.93
C LEU A 224 -7.48 0.47 4.14
N TYR A 225 -7.25 1.12 5.28
CA TYR A 225 -6.70 0.48 6.47
C TYR A 225 -7.65 -0.55 7.12
N GLU A 226 -8.96 -0.39 6.96
CA GLU A 226 -9.95 -1.36 7.46
C GLU A 226 -9.87 -2.68 6.67
N ASP A 227 -9.87 -2.59 5.33
CA ASP A 227 -9.70 -3.75 4.46
C ASP A 227 -8.35 -4.43 4.68
N ALA A 228 -7.28 -3.66 4.86
CA ALA A 228 -5.95 -4.18 5.20
C ALA A 228 -5.95 -4.93 6.54
N LEU A 229 -6.63 -4.38 7.57
CA LEU A 229 -6.71 -5.00 8.89
C LEU A 229 -7.45 -6.35 8.84
N ILE A 230 -8.55 -6.43 8.08
CA ILE A 230 -9.29 -7.69 7.87
C ILE A 230 -8.35 -8.77 7.31
N GLN A 231 -7.51 -8.43 6.33
CA GLN A 231 -6.56 -9.40 5.77
C GLN A 231 -5.55 -9.92 6.80
N TYR A 232 -5.06 -9.06 7.71
CA TYR A 232 -4.16 -9.50 8.79
C TYR A 232 -4.89 -10.35 9.84
N ASP A 233 -6.13 -10.00 10.19
CA ASP A 233 -6.95 -10.78 11.14
C ASP A 233 -7.25 -12.17 10.57
N GLU A 234 -7.54 -12.29 9.27
CA GLU A 234 -7.71 -13.58 8.60
C GLU A 234 -6.42 -14.40 8.53
N LEU A 235 -5.27 -13.74 8.33
CA LEU A 235 -3.96 -14.40 8.35
C LEU A 235 -3.66 -14.97 9.75
N GLU A 236 -3.98 -14.24 10.81
CA GLU A 236 -3.83 -14.69 12.19
C GLU A 236 -4.71 -15.92 12.48
N ALA A 237 -5.98 -15.87 12.06
CA ALA A 237 -6.89 -17.01 12.21
C ALA A 237 -6.37 -18.26 11.48
N SER A 238 -5.88 -18.09 10.25
CA SER A 238 -5.28 -19.18 9.46
C SER A 238 -4.00 -19.73 10.12
N PHE A 239 -3.17 -18.86 10.69
CA PHE A 239 -1.99 -19.26 11.45
C PHE A 239 -2.35 -20.13 12.67
N PHE A 240 -3.35 -19.73 13.45
CA PHE A 240 -3.78 -20.54 14.60
C PHE A 240 -4.32 -21.91 14.19
N GLN A 241 -4.95 -22.02 13.01
CA GLN A 241 -5.35 -23.32 12.48
C GLN A 241 -4.12 -24.20 12.16
N VAL A 242 -3.11 -23.63 11.50
CA VAL A 242 -1.85 -24.31 11.21
C VAL A 242 -1.13 -24.78 12.49
N LEU A 243 -1.13 -23.97 13.55
CA LEU A 243 -0.58 -24.36 14.85
C LEU A 243 -1.34 -25.54 15.47
N LYS A 244 -2.68 -25.53 15.43
CA LYS A 244 -3.51 -26.62 15.96
C LYS A 244 -3.29 -27.94 15.23
N ASP A 245 -3.10 -27.88 13.92
CA ASP A 245 -2.87 -29.04 13.06
C ASP A 245 -1.45 -29.62 13.23
N LYS A 246 -0.65 -29.09 14.18
CA LYS A 246 0.75 -29.46 14.46
C LYS A 246 1.65 -29.40 13.23
N ALA A 247 1.30 -28.58 12.25
CA ALA A 247 2.13 -28.28 11.07
C ALA A 247 3.25 -27.28 11.43
N LEU A 248 3.89 -27.46 12.58
CA LEU A 248 5.01 -26.65 13.10
C LEU A 248 6.29 -26.82 12.27
N ALA A 249 6.32 -27.81 11.36
CA ALA A 249 7.45 -28.05 10.46
C ALA A 249 7.85 -26.82 9.63
N TRP A 250 6.96 -25.84 9.44
CA TRP A 250 7.25 -24.60 8.71
C TRP A 250 7.87 -23.47 9.53
N PHE A 251 7.72 -23.49 10.86
CA PHE A 251 8.23 -22.45 11.75
C PHE A 251 9.47 -22.90 12.53
N GLY A 252 9.74 -24.21 12.57
CA GLY A 252 10.97 -24.81 13.12
C GLY A 252 11.04 -24.79 14.65
N HIS A 253 10.97 -23.61 15.27
CA HIS A 253 11.11 -23.42 16.72
C HIS A 253 10.26 -22.24 17.25
N PHE A 254 10.19 -22.11 18.59
CA PHE A 254 9.43 -21.05 19.25
C PHE A 254 10.03 -19.66 18.98
N GLY A 255 11.32 -19.45 19.24
CA GLY A 255 12.01 -18.16 19.04
C GLY A 255 12.16 -17.36 20.33
N GLY A 256 12.45 -16.06 20.22
CA GLY A 256 12.67 -15.17 21.38
C GLY A 256 14.09 -15.22 21.97
N THR A 257 15.05 -15.77 21.22
CA THR A 257 16.43 -15.96 21.67
C THR A 257 17.40 -14.91 21.15
N ASP A 258 16.97 -14.07 20.20
CA ASP A 258 17.86 -13.07 19.63
C ASP A 258 18.01 -11.89 20.60
N PRO A 259 19.17 -11.21 20.60
CA PRO A 259 19.38 -10.03 21.43
C PRO A 259 18.29 -8.96 21.20
N GLY A 260 17.63 -8.56 22.29
CA GLY A 260 16.57 -7.55 22.26
C GLY A 260 15.18 -8.07 21.90
N ASP A 261 14.97 -9.39 21.79
CA ASP A 261 13.62 -9.94 21.64
C ASP A 261 12.74 -9.73 22.87
N ASP A 262 13.36 -9.64 24.04
CA ASP A 262 12.72 -9.41 25.34
C ASP A 262 12.32 -7.94 25.58
N SER A 263 12.93 -6.98 24.88
CA SER A 263 12.80 -5.55 25.22
C SER A 263 12.56 -4.65 24.01
N GLY A 264 12.74 -5.18 22.81
CA GLY A 264 12.58 -4.43 21.57
C GLY A 264 11.13 -4.03 21.31
N ASN A 265 10.96 -2.93 20.60
CA ASN A 265 9.64 -2.36 20.31
C ASN A 265 8.73 -3.36 19.57
N ILE A 266 7.68 -3.82 20.25
CA ILE A 266 6.73 -4.79 19.69
C ILE A 266 5.92 -4.24 18.50
N LEU A 267 5.84 -2.91 18.37
CA LEU A 267 5.17 -2.25 17.25
C LEU A 267 6.10 -2.02 16.04
N ASP A 268 7.41 -2.26 16.20
CA ASP A 268 8.38 -2.11 15.12
C ASP A 268 8.47 -3.36 14.25
N PHE A 269 7.57 -3.44 13.27
CA PHE A 269 7.58 -4.47 12.24
C PHE A 269 8.79 -4.43 11.29
N LYS A 270 9.73 -3.47 11.45
CA LYS A 270 10.99 -3.38 10.68
C LYS A 270 12.22 -3.76 11.52
N ARG A 271 12.05 -4.11 12.79
CA ARG A 271 13.14 -4.49 13.71
C ARG A 271 14.03 -5.60 13.14
N LYS A 272 13.40 -6.61 12.55
CA LYS A 272 14.06 -7.71 11.82
C LYS A 272 13.58 -7.73 10.37
N ASN A 273 14.29 -8.43 9.50
CA ASN A 273 13.85 -8.66 8.12
C ASN A 273 12.80 -9.79 8.07
N TYR A 274 11.67 -9.59 8.77
CA TYR A 274 10.62 -10.59 8.95
C TYR A 274 10.12 -11.16 7.61
N ARG A 275 9.98 -10.30 6.59
CA ARG A 275 9.52 -10.73 5.26
C ARG A 275 10.49 -11.71 4.59
N ASP A 276 11.80 -11.46 4.68
CA ASP A 276 12.82 -12.37 4.18
C ASP A 276 12.85 -13.68 4.98
N MET A 277 12.70 -13.60 6.31
CA MET A 277 12.59 -14.78 7.18
C MET A 277 11.38 -15.64 6.84
N ILE A 278 10.20 -15.03 6.59
CA ILE A 278 8.99 -15.75 6.14
C ILE A 278 9.24 -16.38 4.77
N THR A 279 9.80 -15.62 3.82
CA THR A 279 10.05 -16.12 2.46
C THR A 279 10.99 -17.34 2.45
N LYS A 280 11.96 -17.36 3.36
CA LYS A 280 12.93 -18.46 3.54
C LYS A 280 12.42 -19.60 4.43
N ASN A 281 11.22 -19.48 5.01
CA ASN A 281 10.68 -20.42 6.01
C ASN A 281 11.59 -20.57 7.24
N MET A 282 12.22 -19.48 7.67
CA MET A 282 13.12 -19.42 8.81
C MET A 282 12.55 -18.60 9.98
N ILE A 283 11.35 -18.05 9.83
CA ILE A 283 10.73 -17.24 10.88
C ILE A 283 10.28 -18.12 12.03
N SER A 284 10.58 -17.70 13.26
CA SER A 284 10.12 -18.36 14.47
C SER A 284 8.65 -18.06 14.76
N VAL A 285 8.00 -18.89 15.58
CA VAL A 285 6.61 -18.66 16.04
C VAL A 285 6.49 -17.31 16.75
N PHE A 286 7.46 -16.96 17.58
CA PHE A 286 7.51 -15.72 18.35
C PHE A 286 7.63 -14.50 17.44
N ASP A 287 8.60 -14.52 16.52
CA ASP A 287 8.83 -13.43 15.57
C ASP A 287 7.62 -13.22 14.66
N PHE A 288 7.01 -14.31 14.19
CA PHE A 288 5.83 -14.24 13.33
C PHE A 288 4.63 -13.62 14.05
N ARG A 289 4.36 -14.03 15.31
CA ARG A 289 3.27 -13.46 16.11
C ARG A 289 3.49 -11.99 16.41
N CYS A 290 4.71 -11.60 16.80
CA CYS A 290 5.04 -10.20 17.03
C CYS A 290 4.91 -9.36 15.75
N TYR A 291 5.40 -9.87 14.62
CA TYR A 291 5.29 -9.21 13.33
C TYR A 291 3.83 -8.97 12.92
N LEU A 292 2.99 -10.00 12.99
CA LEU A 292 1.58 -9.89 12.62
C LEU A 292 0.82 -8.92 13.52
N PHE A 293 1.05 -9.00 14.83
CA PHE A 293 0.51 -8.06 15.81
C PHE A 293 0.93 -6.61 15.52
N ALA A 294 2.21 -6.39 15.21
CA ALA A 294 2.72 -5.08 14.82
C ALA A 294 2.02 -4.55 13.55
N ARG A 295 1.77 -5.40 12.55
CA ARG A 295 1.03 -5.03 11.33
C ARG A 295 -0.42 -4.67 11.63
N GLN A 296 -1.13 -5.43 12.46
CA GLN A 296 -2.50 -5.13 12.88
C GLN A 296 -2.57 -3.79 13.63
N CYS A 297 -1.70 -3.60 14.62
CA CYS A 297 -1.64 -2.36 15.39
C CYS A 297 -1.33 -1.16 14.50
N ARG A 298 -0.44 -1.31 13.52
CA ARG A 298 -0.14 -0.25 12.56
C ARG A 298 -1.37 0.21 11.78
N MET A 299 -2.25 -0.71 11.34
CA MET A 299 -3.47 -0.32 10.63
C MET A 299 -4.42 0.45 11.55
N LEU A 300 -4.58 -0.01 12.80
CA LEU A 300 -5.39 0.68 13.80
C LEU A 300 -4.85 2.08 14.17
N LEU A 301 -3.53 2.20 14.32
CA LEU A 301 -2.86 3.50 14.57
C LEU A 301 -3.05 4.46 13.40
N LYS A 302 -3.02 3.97 12.15
CA LYS A 302 -3.32 4.77 10.96
C LYS A 302 -4.76 5.26 10.88
N MET A 303 -5.69 4.55 11.53
CA MET A 303 -7.08 4.96 11.69
C MET A 303 -7.34 5.77 12.96
N HIS A 304 -6.30 6.10 13.74
CA HIS A 304 -6.42 6.76 15.04
C HIS A 304 -7.29 5.99 16.08
N LYS A 305 -7.44 4.66 15.90
CA LYS A 305 -8.22 3.78 16.79
C LYS A 305 -7.39 3.34 18.00
N VAL A 306 -6.94 4.29 18.82
CA VAL A 306 -6.02 4.03 19.95
C VAL A 306 -6.59 3.09 21.03
N ILE A 307 -7.91 3.12 21.24
CA ILE A 307 -8.58 2.23 22.21
C ILE A 307 -8.49 0.78 21.71
N ASP A 308 -8.76 0.55 20.43
CA ASP A 308 -8.71 -0.78 19.83
C ASP A 308 -7.28 -1.36 19.84
N VAL A 309 -6.26 -0.53 19.58
CA VAL A 309 -4.85 -0.94 19.72
C VAL A 309 -4.58 -1.43 21.14
N THR A 310 -4.99 -0.65 22.13
CA THR A 310 -4.72 -0.93 23.55
C THR A 310 -5.47 -2.18 24.02
N ALA A 311 -6.73 -2.35 23.61
CA ALA A 311 -7.53 -3.54 23.93
C ALA A 311 -6.98 -4.81 23.26
N ARG A 312 -6.62 -4.73 21.96
CA ARG A 312 -5.99 -5.86 21.25
C ARG A 312 -4.64 -6.21 21.84
N ALA A 313 -3.84 -5.22 22.24
CA ALA A 313 -2.58 -5.42 22.92
C ALA A 313 -2.73 -6.21 24.23
N GLN A 314 -3.67 -5.81 25.08
CA GLN A 314 -3.94 -6.49 26.35
C GLN A 314 -4.30 -7.96 26.10
N LEU A 315 -5.17 -8.24 25.12
CA LEU A 315 -5.55 -9.61 24.76
C LEU A 315 -4.36 -10.41 24.21
N PHE A 316 -3.59 -9.82 23.29
CA PHE A 316 -2.44 -10.46 22.67
C PHE A 316 -1.38 -10.82 23.72
N ILE A 317 -0.96 -9.86 24.56
CA ILE A 317 0.06 -10.07 25.60
C ILE A 317 -0.41 -11.14 26.58
N THR A 318 -1.63 -11.02 27.11
CA THR A 318 -2.17 -11.98 28.09
C THR A 318 -2.24 -13.39 27.53
N ASN A 319 -2.68 -13.53 26.27
CA ASN A 319 -2.78 -14.85 25.62
C ASN A 319 -1.42 -15.40 25.18
N PHE A 320 -0.39 -14.58 25.07
CA PHE A 320 0.92 -15.03 24.63
C PHE A 320 1.83 -15.47 25.79
N ILE A 321 1.62 -14.93 26.99
CA ILE A 321 2.36 -15.31 28.22
C ILE A 321 2.44 -16.83 28.43
N PRO A 322 1.33 -17.61 28.34
CA PRO A 322 1.41 -19.06 28.53
C PRO A 322 2.34 -19.74 27.52
N SER A 323 2.29 -19.35 26.25
CA SER A 323 3.15 -19.94 25.22
C SER A 323 4.64 -19.60 25.43
N ILE A 324 4.94 -18.41 25.96
CA ILE A 324 6.31 -18.03 26.31
C ILE A 324 6.80 -18.86 27.51
N ARG A 325 5.97 -19.03 28.54
CA ARG A 325 6.28 -19.85 29.73
C ARG A 325 6.47 -21.33 29.40
N GLU A 326 5.70 -21.88 28.46
CA GLU A 326 5.91 -23.25 27.96
C GLU A 326 7.29 -23.47 27.32
N ASN A 327 7.99 -22.40 26.94
CA ASN A 327 9.30 -22.43 26.30
C ASN A 327 10.39 -21.74 27.14
N GLU A 328 10.13 -21.50 28.43
CA GLU A 328 11.00 -20.73 29.33
C GLU A 328 12.42 -21.31 29.44
N ASP A 329 12.57 -22.63 29.38
CA ASP A 329 13.86 -23.32 29.44
C ASP A 329 14.83 -22.91 28.31
N ASN A 330 14.31 -22.42 27.18
CA ASN A 330 15.10 -21.99 26.03
C ASN A 330 15.28 -20.46 25.95
N LEU A 331 14.72 -19.72 26.91
CA LEU A 331 14.68 -18.26 26.89
C LEU A 331 15.65 -17.67 27.92
N PRO A 332 16.08 -16.41 27.73
CA PRO A 332 16.83 -15.68 28.74
C PRO A 332 16.10 -15.63 30.10
N ILE A 333 16.86 -15.53 31.18
CA ILE A 333 16.28 -15.36 32.52
C ILE A 333 15.41 -14.10 32.57
N ASN A 334 14.25 -14.20 33.21
CA ASN A 334 13.25 -13.13 33.33
C ASN A 334 12.74 -12.58 31.97
N PHE A 335 12.77 -13.40 30.91
CA PHE A 335 12.32 -12.99 29.58
C PHE A 335 10.85 -12.58 29.58
N VAL A 336 9.96 -13.32 30.25
CA VAL A 336 8.52 -13.04 30.28
C VAL A 336 8.27 -11.67 30.91
N GLU A 337 8.94 -11.38 32.03
CA GLU A 337 8.80 -10.15 32.78
C GLU A 337 9.29 -8.96 31.96
N SER A 338 10.50 -9.07 31.39
CA SER A 338 11.10 -8.05 30.51
C SER A 338 10.21 -7.77 29.29
N TRP A 339 9.73 -8.83 28.64
CA TRP A 339 8.90 -8.76 27.43
C TRP A 339 7.54 -8.13 27.68
N VAL A 340 6.81 -8.60 28.70
CA VAL A 340 5.50 -8.05 29.03
C VAL A 340 5.62 -6.59 29.43
N PHE A 341 6.60 -6.23 30.27
CA PHE A 341 6.80 -4.85 30.69
C PHE A 341 7.11 -3.95 29.49
N SER A 342 8.08 -4.34 28.66
CA SER A 342 8.51 -3.56 27.50
C SER A 342 7.38 -3.41 26.48
N ALA A 343 6.67 -4.49 26.15
CA ALA A 343 5.55 -4.48 25.22
C ALA A 343 4.43 -3.53 25.67
N CYS A 344 4.00 -3.62 26.94
CA CYS A 344 3.00 -2.72 27.51
C CYS A 344 3.45 -1.25 27.42
N MET A 345 4.70 -0.95 27.78
CA MET A 345 5.22 0.42 27.75
C MET A 345 5.34 0.97 26.33
N ASN A 346 5.78 0.17 25.34
CA ASN A 346 5.85 0.59 23.95
C ASN A 346 4.48 0.99 23.41
N ILE A 347 3.45 0.19 23.71
CA ILE A 347 2.08 0.43 23.27
C ILE A 347 1.51 1.69 23.92
N VAL A 348 1.69 1.86 25.24
CA VAL A 348 1.23 3.04 25.95
C VAL A 348 1.89 4.30 25.39
N ASN A 349 3.21 4.29 25.19
CA ASN A 349 3.95 5.45 24.68
C ASN A 349 3.49 5.84 23.26
N GLU A 350 3.31 4.86 22.37
CA GLU A 350 2.86 5.13 21.00
C GLU A 350 1.41 5.65 20.98
N CYS A 351 0.50 5.00 21.72
CA CYS A 351 -0.89 5.41 21.81
C CYS A 351 -1.08 6.78 22.49
N GLU A 352 -0.25 7.11 23.47
CA GLU A 352 -0.32 8.40 24.19
C GLU A 352 0.02 9.58 23.30
N SER A 353 0.98 9.41 22.37
CA SER A 353 1.31 10.44 21.38
C SER A 353 0.14 10.80 20.46
N LEU A 354 -0.77 9.84 20.20
CA LEU A 354 -1.92 9.99 19.31
C LEU A 354 -3.23 10.27 20.07
N SER A 355 -3.32 9.87 21.33
CA SER A 355 -4.55 9.98 22.12
C SER A 355 -4.95 11.42 22.40
N ALA A 356 -3.98 12.33 22.55
CA ALA A 356 -4.25 13.76 22.72
C ALA A 356 -5.07 14.33 21.56
N GLN A 357 -4.73 13.95 20.31
CA GLN A 357 -5.46 14.37 19.12
C GLN A 357 -6.86 13.75 19.08
N ALA A 358 -6.98 12.43 19.31
CA ALA A 358 -8.25 11.73 19.31
C ALA A 358 -9.23 12.27 20.37
N ILE A 359 -8.76 12.52 21.60
CA ILE A 359 -9.56 13.06 22.70
C ILE A 359 -9.96 14.52 22.44
N SER A 360 -9.10 15.31 21.79
CA SER A 360 -9.44 16.69 21.42
C SER A 360 -10.61 16.75 20.43
N GLN A 361 -10.67 15.79 19.49
CA GLN A 361 -11.78 15.68 18.53
C GLN A 361 -13.04 15.08 19.15
N GLN A 362 -12.89 14.13 20.07
CA GLN A 362 -13.97 13.40 20.72
C GLN A 362 -13.71 13.22 22.22
N PRO A 363 -14.16 14.17 23.08
CA PRO A 363 -13.88 14.15 24.52
C PRO A 363 -14.42 12.93 25.27
N ASN A 364 -15.47 12.29 24.75
CA ASN A 364 -16.07 11.07 25.29
C ASN A 364 -15.13 9.86 25.25
N LEU A 365 -14.07 9.89 24.43
CA LEU A 365 -13.08 8.81 24.35
C LEU A 365 -12.09 8.80 25.52
N ALA A 366 -12.03 9.86 26.33
CA ALA A 366 -11.06 9.99 27.42
C ALA A 366 -11.23 8.88 28.49
N ILE A 367 -12.45 8.62 28.95
CA ILE A 367 -12.72 7.62 29.99
C ILE A 367 -12.41 6.20 29.47
N PRO A 368 -12.94 5.76 28.31
CA PRO A 368 -12.61 4.44 27.76
C PRO A 368 -11.12 4.24 27.53
N TYR A 369 -10.41 5.25 26.99
CA TYR A 369 -8.97 5.18 26.76
C TYR A 369 -8.18 5.02 28.06
N ASN A 370 -8.51 5.81 29.09
CA ASN A 370 -7.85 5.71 30.39
C ASN A 370 -8.08 4.35 31.06
N ALA A 371 -9.25 3.73 30.86
CA ALA A 371 -9.53 2.38 31.37
C ALA A 371 -8.60 1.33 30.73
N VAL A 372 -8.55 1.27 29.39
CA VAL A 372 -7.67 0.30 28.70
C VAL A 372 -6.19 0.57 28.93
N LYS A 373 -5.78 1.85 29.07
CA LYS A 373 -4.41 2.23 29.45
C LYS A 373 -4.07 1.73 30.85
N ALA A 374 -4.98 1.89 31.81
CA ALA A 374 -4.78 1.42 33.19
C ALA A 374 -4.61 -0.10 33.25
N ASP A 375 -5.38 -0.85 32.46
CA ASP A 375 -5.27 -2.31 32.40
C ASP A 375 -3.90 -2.78 31.88
N LEU A 376 -3.37 -2.15 30.82
CA LEU A 376 -2.01 -2.46 30.33
C LEU A 376 -0.93 -2.11 31.36
N LEU A 377 -1.04 -0.95 32.01
CA LEU A 377 -0.09 -0.54 33.05
C LEU A 377 -0.14 -1.46 34.27
N LEU A 378 -1.32 -1.97 34.62
CA LEU A 378 -1.48 -2.97 35.66
C LEU A 378 -0.80 -4.29 35.27
N THR A 379 -0.95 -4.74 34.01
CA THR A 379 -0.25 -5.91 33.48
C THR A 379 1.27 -5.74 33.58
N ALA A 380 1.81 -4.59 33.16
CA ALA A 380 3.23 -4.27 33.27
C ALA A 380 3.72 -4.27 34.73
N ARG A 381 2.97 -3.62 35.62
CA ARG A 381 3.32 -3.51 37.05
C ARG A 381 3.38 -4.87 37.74
N ARG A 382 2.51 -5.81 37.37
CA ARG A 382 2.50 -7.17 37.94
C ARG A 382 3.79 -7.94 37.65
N GLN A 383 4.49 -7.61 36.56
CA GLN A 383 5.77 -8.24 36.22
C GLN A 383 6.96 -7.57 36.92
N ALA A 384 6.91 -6.24 37.11
CA ALA A 384 7.97 -5.49 37.80
C ALA A 384 8.02 -5.70 39.34
N SER A 385 7.20 -6.61 39.87
CA SER A 385 7.11 -6.91 41.31
C SER A 385 7.90 -8.17 41.72
N PHE A 386 8.60 -8.78 40.76
CA PHE A 386 9.55 -9.89 40.91
C PHE A 386 10.93 -9.42 40.45
#